data_AF-A0A023FNP6-F1
#
_entry.id   AF-A0A023FNP6-F1
#
_cell.length_a   1.000
_cell.length_b   1.000
_cell.length_c   1.000
_cell.angle_alpha   90.00
_cell.angle_beta   90.00
_cell.angle_gamma   90.00
#
_symmetry.space_group_name_H-M   'P 1'
#
loop_
_entity.id
_entity.type
_entity.pdbx_description
1 polymer ?
#
loop_
_entity_poly.entity_id
_entity_poly.type
_entity_poly.pdbx_seq_one_letter_code
_entity_poly.pdbx_strand_id
1 'polypeptide(L)'
;RLEYIPVDETGKTKGYMFLEYKNPQSAQDAVKVTNGHKLDKQHSFVVNLFTDFQKYENIPEEWKPPQPQPYVDHGNLRQWLQNPDCYDEYSVMYCGGERVAIYLNSTPEATVLKDRERWSDSAVMWSPLGTYFATFHQQGIALWGGPSYAQIMRFSHFGVKYIDFSPCENYLVTLSPPTPEAYQAQQRGLPPPEDSGQVVIIWDIRTGLKKRSFTADAEMTSWPMFKWSSDDRFFARMTVDMLSIYETPSFGLLDKKSLKIAGIRNFSWSPVSNILAYWVAEDKNVPARVTLIEVPSRQELRAKNLFNVADCKMHWQKSGDYLCVKVDRYTKAKREKNEWKYSGMYFNFEIFLMKEKQIPVDSLEIKDSIVAFAWEPVGSKFAIIHGDSPHISVSFYGVKPGASAVLLKKFERKQCNHLFWSPSGQFIVLAGLRTMNGTLEFIDTADFTVMNQNDHFMASDVEWDPTGRYVVSGVSWWLHKTDNAFWIWSFQGRILRKCNLERFCQLQWRPRPPSLITEEKLKEIRKNFKKYSEQFDLKDKASLTKASKEVMEKRKRMLEDFRALQDRKTAEYHSMREIRMQLRDGIDTDELDSNLEDLEEEVVEFLIKEEEVAQDSGDAD
;
A
#
# COMPACT_ATOMS: atom_id res chain seq x y z
N ARG A 1 -38.40 -40.80 22.04
CA ARG A 1 -37.27 -40.29 22.83
C ARG A 1 -37.46 -40.95 24.17
N LEU A 2 -36.57 -41.85 24.54
CA LEU A 2 -36.60 -42.48 25.86
C LEU A 2 -35.73 -41.61 26.75
N GLU A 3 -36.31 -41.09 27.83
CA GLU A 3 -35.60 -40.33 28.85
C GLU A 3 -35.56 -41.16 30.12
N TYR A 4 -34.37 -41.36 30.66
CA TYR A 4 -34.15 -42.11 31.88
C TYR A 4 -33.44 -41.22 32.90
N ILE A 5 -34.15 -40.88 33.98
CA ILE A 5 -33.64 -40.06 35.08
C ILE A 5 -33.40 -40.99 36.26
N PRO A 6 -32.14 -41.35 36.56
CA PRO A 6 -31.83 -42.19 37.71
C PRO A 6 -32.13 -41.46 39.03
N VAL A 7 -32.81 -42.18 39.92
CA VAL A 7 -33.11 -41.75 41.29
C VAL A 7 -32.26 -42.53 42.31
N ASP A 8 -31.95 -41.91 43.44
CA ASP A 8 -31.30 -42.55 44.58
C ASP A 8 -32.29 -43.38 45.42
N GLU A 9 -31.77 -44.09 46.42
CA GLU A 9 -32.56 -44.95 47.33
C GLU A 9 -33.61 -44.17 48.14
N THR A 10 -33.51 -42.84 48.17
CA THR A 10 -34.47 -41.93 48.84
C THR A 10 -35.50 -41.32 47.88
N GLY A 11 -35.45 -41.67 46.59
CA GLY A 11 -36.35 -41.18 45.55
C GLY A 11 -35.97 -39.82 44.97
N LYS A 12 -34.79 -39.26 45.27
CA LYS A 12 -34.29 -38.00 44.70
C LYS A 12 -33.44 -38.25 43.46
N THR A 13 -33.39 -37.30 42.52
CA THR A 13 -32.63 -37.45 41.27
C THR A 13 -31.12 -37.38 41.52
N LYS A 14 -30.34 -38.22 40.83
CA LYS A 14 -28.88 -38.27 40.98
C LYS A 14 -28.13 -37.13 40.26
N GLY A 15 -28.84 -36.11 39.77
CA GLY A 15 -28.26 -34.94 39.11
C GLY A 15 -27.80 -35.16 37.65
N TYR A 16 -28.07 -36.32 37.06
CA TYR A 16 -27.84 -36.60 35.63
C TYR A 16 -29.03 -37.36 35.04
N MET A 17 -29.13 -37.36 33.70
CA MET A 17 -30.15 -38.09 32.96
C MET A 17 -29.56 -38.68 31.68
N PHE A 18 -30.13 -39.78 31.20
CA PHE A 18 -29.79 -40.37 29.91
C PHE A 18 -30.90 -40.07 28.91
N LEU A 19 -30.49 -39.61 27.73
CA LEU A 19 -31.38 -39.29 26.63
C LEU A 19 -31.04 -40.17 25.43
N GLU A 20 -31.98 -41.02 25.03
CA GLU A 20 -31.83 -41.84 23.84
C GLU A 20 -32.54 -41.23 22.63
N TYR A 21 -31.78 -41.10 21.55
CA TYR A 21 -32.24 -40.63 20.25
C TYR A 21 -32.40 -41.81 19.30
N LYS A 22 -33.34 -41.69 18.34
CA LYS A 22 -33.61 -42.75 17.36
C LYS A 22 -32.43 -42.99 16.40
N ASN A 23 -31.58 -41.99 16.21
CA ASN A 23 -30.45 -41.99 15.28
C ASN A 23 -29.17 -41.47 15.96
N PRO A 24 -27.99 -42.04 15.65
CA PRO A 24 -26.72 -41.58 16.22
C PRO A 24 -26.40 -40.11 15.90
N GLN A 25 -26.75 -39.65 14.69
CA GLN A 25 -26.45 -38.29 14.26
C GLN A 25 -27.16 -37.24 15.12
N SER A 26 -28.44 -37.46 15.48
CA SER A 26 -29.13 -36.47 16.32
C SER A 26 -28.67 -36.49 17.78
N ALA A 27 -28.09 -37.58 18.27
CA ALA A 27 -27.40 -37.57 19.57
C ALA A 27 -26.13 -36.71 19.52
N GLN A 28 -25.34 -36.82 18.44
CA GLN A 28 -24.15 -35.96 18.24
C GLN A 28 -24.52 -34.49 18.09
N ASP A 29 -25.58 -34.19 17.34
CA ASP A 29 -26.04 -32.81 17.15
C ASP A 29 -26.62 -32.24 18.44
N ALA A 30 -27.35 -33.04 19.22
CA ALA A 30 -27.85 -32.64 20.53
C ALA A 30 -26.72 -32.25 21.49
N VAL A 31 -25.64 -33.03 21.54
CA VAL A 31 -24.46 -32.72 22.37
C VAL A 31 -23.84 -31.38 21.95
N LYS A 32 -23.66 -31.15 20.64
CA LYS A 32 -23.09 -29.88 20.13
C LYS A 32 -23.93 -28.66 20.50
N VAL A 33 -25.26 -28.80 20.51
CA VAL A 33 -26.19 -27.69 20.73
C VAL A 33 -26.45 -27.42 22.21
N THR A 34 -26.46 -28.46 23.04
CA THR A 34 -26.94 -28.35 24.44
C THR A 34 -25.84 -28.37 25.49
N ASN A 35 -24.62 -28.79 25.14
CA ASN A 35 -23.49 -28.74 26.08
C ASN A 35 -23.13 -27.28 26.42
N GLY A 36 -23.05 -26.96 27.71
CA GLY A 36 -22.80 -25.61 28.22
C GLY A 36 -24.04 -24.71 28.33
N HIS A 37 -25.23 -25.22 28.01
CA HIS A 37 -26.47 -24.47 28.13
C HIS A 37 -26.86 -24.26 29.62
N LYS A 38 -27.05 -23.01 30.04
CA LYS A 38 -27.45 -22.68 31.42
C LYS A 38 -28.94 -22.94 31.63
N LEU A 39 -29.28 -23.72 32.65
CA LEU A 39 -30.66 -23.91 33.09
C LEU A 39 -31.11 -22.79 34.02
N ASP A 40 -30.25 -22.46 35.00
CA ASP A 40 -30.45 -21.38 35.94
C ASP A 40 -29.10 -20.77 36.36
N LYS A 41 -29.06 -19.95 37.43
CA LYS A 41 -27.83 -19.31 37.90
C LYS A 41 -26.79 -20.30 38.46
N GLN A 42 -27.20 -21.49 38.88
CA GLN A 42 -26.38 -22.48 39.58
C GLN A 42 -26.11 -23.74 38.73
N HIS A 43 -26.93 -24.02 37.72
CA HIS A 43 -26.88 -25.26 36.94
C HIS A 43 -26.65 -24.98 35.45
N SER A 44 -25.61 -25.60 34.90
CA SER A 44 -25.31 -25.62 33.47
C SER A 44 -25.28 -27.06 33.00
N PHE A 45 -25.91 -27.36 31.87
CA PHE A 45 -25.85 -28.69 31.28
C PHE A 45 -24.42 -29.00 30.84
N VAL A 46 -23.91 -30.14 31.28
CA VAL A 46 -22.72 -30.77 30.72
C VAL A 46 -23.21 -32.04 30.02
N VAL A 47 -23.09 -32.06 28.70
CA VAL A 47 -23.65 -33.12 27.86
C VAL A 47 -22.50 -33.80 27.13
N ASN A 48 -22.37 -35.11 27.34
CA ASN A 48 -21.37 -35.96 26.70
C ASN A 48 -22.07 -37.16 26.06
N LEU A 49 -21.43 -37.77 25.05
CA LEU A 49 -21.92 -39.04 24.51
C LEU A 49 -21.57 -40.16 25.49
N PHE A 50 -22.42 -41.17 25.59
CA PHE A 50 -22.10 -42.36 26.38
C PHE A 50 -20.76 -42.96 25.91
N THR A 51 -20.50 -43.04 24.60
CA THR A 51 -19.25 -43.55 24.03
C THR A 51 -18.00 -42.74 24.39
N ASP A 52 -18.12 -41.52 24.94
CA ASP A 52 -16.94 -40.75 25.35
C ASP A 52 -16.18 -41.41 26.51
N PHE A 53 -16.78 -42.33 27.28
CA PHE A 53 -16.04 -43.10 28.28
C PHE A 53 -14.85 -43.85 27.66
N GLN A 54 -15.00 -44.36 26.42
CA GLN A 54 -13.94 -45.07 25.71
C GLN A 54 -12.78 -44.14 25.32
N LYS A 55 -13.01 -42.83 25.15
CA LYS A 55 -11.93 -41.87 24.88
C LYS A 55 -11.07 -41.64 26.12
N TYR A 56 -11.69 -41.62 27.30
CA TYR A 56 -11.00 -41.44 28.57
C TYR A 56 -10.34 -42.73 29.07
N GLU A 57 -10.89 -43.89 28.70
CA GLU A 57 -10.31 -45.21 28.96
C GLU A 57 -9.09 -45.48 28.07
N ASN A 58 -9.05 -44.92 26.85
CA ASN A 58 -7.95 -45.05 25.90
C ASN A 58 -7.05 -43.79 25.83
N ILE A 59 -6.79 -43.13 26.96
CA ILE A 59 -5.77 -42.07 27.00
C ILE A 59 -4.39 -42.75 27.00
N PRO A 60 -3.49 -42.45 26.06
CA PRO A 60 -2.13 -42.99 26.09
C PRO A 60 -1.44 -42.60 27.40
N GLU A 61 -0.95 -43.58 28.16
CA GLU A 61 -0.23 -43.34 29.43
C GLU A 61 1.05 -42.51 29.23
N GLU A 62 1.63 -42.56 28.03
CA GLU A 62 2.80 -41.77 27.65
C GLU A 62 2.41 -40.53 26.85
N TRP A 63 2.51 -39.36 27.47
CA TRP A 63 2.48 -38.08 26.75
C TRP A 63 3.70 -37.98 25.85
N LYS A 64 3.50 -38.02 24.53
CA LYS A 64 4.54 -37.71 23.55
C LYS A 64 4.42 -36.25 23.15
N PRO A 65 5.49 -35.43 23.33
CA PRO A 65 5.47 -34.06 22.85
C PRO A 65 5.19 -34.06 21.34
N PRO A 66 4.31 -33.17 20.85
CA PRO A 66 4.03 -33.08 19.42
C PRO A 66 5.34 -32.82 18.67
N GLN A 67 5.58 -33.57 17.60
CA GLN A 67 6.78 -33.36 16.81
C GLN A 67 6.75 -31.95 16.20
N PRO A 68 7.86 -31.19 16.29
CA PRO A 68 7.96 -29.91 15.60
C PRO A 68 7.65 -30.10 14.12
N GLN A 69 6.83 -29.23 13.55
CA GLN A 69 6.59 -29.26 12.11
C GLN A 69 7.94 -29.16 11.38
N PRO A 70 8.19 -30.01 10.37
CA PRO A 70 9.43 -29.95 9.60
C PRO A 70 9.54 -28.56 8.96
N TYR A 71 10.72 -27.96 9.07
CA TYR A 71 10.99 -26.67 8.46
C TYR A 71 10.88 -26.78 6.94
N VAL A 72 9.98 -25.99 6.35
CA VAL A 72 9.90 -25.83 4.90
C VAL A 72 10.84 -24.70 4.51
N ASP A 73 11.92 -25.06 3.81
CA ASP A 73 12.82 -24.06 3.23
C ASP A 73 12.13 -23.40 2.02
N HIS A 74 11.76 -22.13 2.19
CA HIS A 74 11.18 -21.30 1.13
C HIS A 74 12.23 -20.58 0.28
N GLY A 75 13.52 -20.90 0.49
CA GLY A 75 14.65 -20.27 -0.16
C GLY A 75 14.85 -18.82 0.30
N ASN A 76 15.61 -18.07 -0.50
CA ASN A 76 15.93 -16.67 -0.18
C ASN A 76 14.76 -15.73 -0.55
N LEU A 77 13.93 -15.39 0.43
CA LEU A 77 12.82 -14.44 0.28
C LEU A 77 13.27 -13.02 -0.08
N ARG A 78 14.54 -12.70 0.16
CA ARG A 78 15.16 -11.40 -0.11
C ARG A 78 16.14 -11.44 -1.29
N GLN A 79 16.04 -12.42 -2.18
CA GLN A 79 16.94 -12.55 -3.33
C GLN A 79 17.00 -11.29 -4.20
N TRP A 80 15.88 -10.58 -4.36
CA TRP A 80 15.80 -9.36 -5.17
C TRP A 80 16.78 -8.26 -4.70
N LEU A 81 17.14 -8.23 -3.40
CA LEU A 81 18.17 -7.32 -2.87
C LEU A 81 19.58 -7.64 -3.37
N GLN A 82 19.82 -8.86 -3.83
CA GLN A 82 21.12 -9.33 -4.33
C GLN A 82 21.32 -9.02 -5.81
N ASN A 83 20.38 -8.33 -6.46
CA ASN A 83 20.53 -7.91 -7.84
C ASN A 83 21.76 -6.98 -7.96
N PRO A 84 22.77 -7.33 -8.78
CA PRO A 84 24.02 -6.57 -8.88
C PRO A 84 23.82 -5.15 -9.44
N ASP A 85 22.73 -4.92 -10.16
CA ASP A 85 22.37 -3.63 -10.75
C ASP A 85 21.40 -2.82 -9.89
N CYS A 86 21.03 -3.34 -8.71
CA CYS A 86 20.07 -2.73 -7.81
C CYS A 86 18.76 -2.34 -8.51
N TYR A 87 18.31 -3.13 -9.50
CA TYR A 87 16.99 -2.93 -10.10
C TYR A 87 15.91 -3.30 -9.11
N ASP A 88 14.97 -2.40 -8.93
CA ASP A 88 13.82 -2.59 -8.07
C ASP A 88 12.68 -3.29 -8.82
N GLU A 89 11.86 -4.00 -8.06
CA GLU A 89 10.68 -4.67 -8.57
C GLU A 89 9.42 -3.84 -8.28
N TYR A 90 8.42 -3.98 -9.12
CA TYR A 90 7.10 -3.39 -8.91
C TYR A 90 6.02 -4.32 -9.42
N SER A 91 4.87 -4.30 -8.75
CA SER A 91 3.68 -5.02 -9.18
C SER A 91 2.78 -4.10 -9.99
N VAL A 92 2.18 -4.64 -11.04
CA VAL A 92 1.20 -3.95 -11.87
C VAL A 92 -0.04 -4.82 -11.99
N MET A 93 -1.19 -4.22 -11.70
CA MET A 93 -2.50 -4.81 -11.94
C MET A 93 -3.14 -4.13 -13.15
N TYR A 94 -3.59 -4.92 -14.12
CA TYR A 94 -4.17 -4.43 -15.38
C TYR A 94 -5.27 -5.37 -15.89
N CYS A 95 -5.83 -5.09 -17.06
CA CYS A 95 -7.04 -5.73 -17.60
C CYS A 95 -8.22 -5.63 -16.62
N GLY A 96 -8.37 -4.49 -15.93
CA GLY A 96 -9.47 -4.28 -14.98
C GLY A 96 -9.35 -5.07 -13.67
N GLY A 97 -8.18 -5.63 -13.37
CA GLY A 97 -7.92 -6.45 -12.18
C GLY A 97 -7.70 -7.93 -12.49
N GLU A 98 -7.94 -8.36 -13.73
CA GLU A 98 -7.84 -9.77 -14.11
C GLU A 98 -6.40 -10.25 -14.23
N ARG A 99 -5.42 -9.37 -14.46
CA ARG A 99 -4.01 -9.75 -14.58
C ARG A 99 -3.15 -8.99 -13.59
N VAL A 100 -2.23 -9.72 -12.97
CA VAL A 100 -1.21 -9.17 -12.09
C VAL A 100 0.14 -9.62 -12.62
N ALA A 101 1.00 -8.64 -12.91
CA ALA A 101 2.36 -8.86 -13.33
C ALA A 101 3.35 -8.22 -12.37
N ILE A 102 4.50 -8.83 -12.21
CA ILE A 102 5.64 -8.31 -11.47
C ILE A 102 6.75 -8.05 -12.46
N TYR A 103 7.20 -6.80 -12.45
CA TYR A 103 8.23 -6.30 -13.34
C TYR A 103 9.50 -6.02 -12.54
N LEU A 104 10.64 -6.31 -13.15
CA LEU A 104 11.92 -5.76 -12.77
C LEU A 104 12.16 -4.48 -13.57
N ASN A 105 12.50 -3.39 -12.90
CA ASN A 105 12.77 -2.09 -13.52
C ASN A 105 14.15 -2.05 -14.23
N SER A 106 14.48 -3.09 -14.98
CA SER A 106 15.70 -3.18 -15.79
C SER A 106 15.74 -2.09 -16.86
N THR A 107 16.95 -1.75 -17.30
CA THR A 107 17.18 -0.85 -18.44
C THR A 107 17.71 -1.67 -19.63
N PRO A 108 17.32 -1.36 -20.88
CA PRO A 108 16.42 -0.26 -21.27
C PRO A 108 14.92 -0.58 -21.12
N GLU A 109 14.53 -1.86 -21.20
CA GLU A 109 13.14 -2.30 -21.07
C GLU A 109 12.91 -3.04 -19.75
N ALA A 110 11.68 -2.96 -19.22
CA ALA A 110 11.31 -3.65 -17.99
C ALA A 110 11.19 -5.14 -18.27
N THR A 111 11.78 -5.97 -17.42
CA THR A 111 11.69 -7.43 -17.56
C THR A 111 10.48 -7.93 -16.79
N VAL A 112 9.58 -8.65 -17.45
CA VAL A 112 8.47 -9.34 -16.78
C VAL A 112 9.02 -10.55 -16.03
N LEU A 113 8.99 -10.53 -14.71
CA LEU A 113 9.42 -11.67 -13.88
C LEU A 113 8.30 -12.70 -13.75
N LYS A 114 7.07 -12.23 -13.55
CA LYS A 114 5.90 -13.07 -13.44
C LYS A 114 4.69 -12.34 -13.98
N ASP A 115 3.85 -13.04 -14.73
CA ASP A 115 2.56 -12.54 -15.17
C ASP A 115 1.55 -13.67 -15.01
N ARG A 116 0.46 -13.39 -14.30
CA ARG A 116 -0.56 -14.38 -13.98
C ARG A 116 -1.95 -13.78 -14.07
N GLU A 117 -2.81 -14.47 -14.82
CA GLU A 117 -4.24 -14.21 -14.85
C GLU A 117 -4.89 -14.70 -13.55
N ARG A 118 -5.83 -13.92 -13.03
CA ARG A 118 -6.61 -14.14 -11.80
C ARG A 118 -5.73 -14.51 -10.62
N TRP A 119 -4.61 -13.81 -10.47
CA TRP A 119 -3.74 -13.98 -9.31
C TRP A 119 -4.36 -13.39 -8.04
N SER A 120 -5.17 -12.34 -8.18
CA SER A 120 -5.95 -11.76 -7.09
C SER A 120 -7.35 -11.43 -7.59
N ASP A 121 -8.36 -11.55 -6.72
CA ASP A 121 -9.75 -11.28 -7.07
C ASP A 121 -10.08 -9.77 -6.98
N SER A 122 -9.28 -8.99 -6.25
CA SER A 122 -9.57 -7.57 -5.98
C SER A 122 -8.35 -6.66 -6.05
N ALA A 123 -7.52 -6.67 -5.01
CA ALA A 123 -6.35 -5.80 -4.85
C ALA A 123 -5.09 -6.63 -4.62
N VAL A 124 -3.93 -6.00 -4.67
CA VAL A 124 -2.65 -6.60 -4.26
C VAL A 124 -1.93 -5.66 -3.32
N MET A 125 -1.07 -6.22 -2.47
CA MET A 125 -0.31 -5.43 -1.51
C MET A 125 1.02 -6.09 -1.20
N TRP A 126 2.10 -5.32 -1.22
CA TRP A 126 3.37 -5.76 -0.67
C TRP A 126 3.40 -5.63 0.85
N SER A 127 4.08 -6.57 1.51
CA SER A 127 4.39 -6.42 2.93
C SER A 127 5.39 -5.28 3.18
N PRO A 128 5.46 -4.69 4.39
CA PRO A 128 6.25 -3.49 4.68
C PRO A 128 7.75 -3.58 4.35
N LEU A 129 8.35 -4.78 4.41
CA LEU A 129 9.76 -5.01 4.06
C LEU A 129 9.92 -5.66 2.68
N GLY A 130 8.82 -5.82 1.92
CA GLY A 130 8.79 -6.43 0.60
C GLY A 130 9.08 -7.92 0.59
N THR A 131 9.10 -8.62 1.73
CA THR A 131 9.36 -10.07 1.79
C THR A 131 8.21 -10.87 1.16
N TYR A 132 6.97 -10.43 1.40
CA TYR A 132 5.75 -11.09 0.98
C TYR A 132 4.94 -10.21 0.02
N PHE A 133 4.26 -10.88 -0.90
CA PHE A 133 3.25 -10.29 -1.77
C PHE A 133 1.90 -10.89 -1.40
N ALA A 134 0.92 -10.06 -1.06
CA ALA A 134 -0.40 -10.49 -0.62
C ALA A 134 -1.43 -10.38 -1.75
N THR A 135 -2.17 -11.48 -1.96
CA THR A 135 -3.31 -11.52 -2.88
C THR A 135 -4.60 -11.79 -2.12
N PHE A 136 -5.67 -11.19 -2.62
CA PHE A 136 -6.99 -11.24 -2.01
C PHE A 136 -7.83 -12.26 -2.76
N HIS A 137 -8.41 -13.20 -2.01
CA HIS A 137 -9.34 -14.18 -2.54
C HIS A 137 -10.60 -14.22 -1.70
N GLN A 138 -11.71 -14.64 -2.31
CA GLN A 138 -12.96 -14.80 -1.57
C GLN A 138 -12.83 -15.72 -0.34
N GLN A 139 -12.00 -16.78 -0.44
CA GLN A 139 -11.78 -17.74 0.65
C GLN A 139 -10.79 -17.24 1.72
N GLY A 140 -10.03 -16.18 1.44
CA GLY A 140 -8.92 -15.78 2.32
C GLY A 140 -7.81 -15.00 1.63
N ILE A 141 -6.73 -14.82 2.36
CA ILE A 141 -5.53 -14.11 1.90
C ILE A 141 -4.42 -15.12 1.66
N ALA A 142 -3.69 -14.96 0.55
CA ALA A 142 -2.50 -15.76 0.26
C ALA A 142 -1.27 -14.86 0.26
N LEU A 143 -0.18 -15.34 0.87
CA LEU A 143 1.14 -14.72 0.82
C LEU A 143 2.04 -15.49 -0.12
N TRP A 144 2.66 -14.77 -1.03
CA TRP A 144 3.60 -15.27 -2.02
C TRP A 144 4.97 -14.68 -1.73
N GLY A 145 6.03 -15.41 -2.04
CA GLY A 145 7.37 -14.88 -1.91
C GLY A 145 8.42 -15.78 -2.52
N GLY A 146 9.68 -15.42 -2.30
CA GLY A 146 10.81 -16.07 -2.94
C GLY A 146 10.90 -15.76 -4.45
N PRO A 147 11.85 -16.39 -5.14
CA PRO A 147 12.24 -16.00 -6.51
C PRO A 147 11.20 -16.39 -7.55
N SER A 148 10.50 -17.50 -7.31
CA SER A 148 9.44 -18.00 -8.19
C SER A 148 8.05 -17.48 -7.84
N TYR A 149 7.93 -16.61 -6.82
CA TYR A 149 6.67 -16.23 -6.19
C TYR A 149 5.82 -17.46 -5.85
N ALA A 150 6.39 -18.39 -5.08
CA ALA A 150 5.66 -19.54 -4.58
C ALA A 150 4.74 -19.12 -3.44
N GLN A 151 3.63 -19.84 -3.27
CA GLN A 151 2.73 -19.61 -2.15
C GLN A 151 3.41 -20.07 -0.86
N ILE A 152 3.57 -19.15 0.10
CA ILE A 152 4.21 -19.40 1.39
C ILE A 152 3.16 -19.76 2.44
N MET A 153 2.12 -18.92 2.55
CA MET A 153 1.09 -19.07 3.57
C MET A 153 -0.29 -18.71 3.02
N ARG A 154 -1.33 -19.32 3.59
CA ARG A 154 -2.73 -18.99 3.29
C ARG A 154 -3.52 -18.83 4.58
N PHE A 155 -4.23 -17.72 4.71
CA PHE A 155 -5.08 -17.41 5.86
C PHE A 155 -6.54 -17.52 5.46
N SER A 156 -7.22 -18.53 5.98
CA SER A 156 -8.64 -18.78 5.70
C SER A 156 -9.53 -17.79 6.46
N HIS A 157 -9.90 -16.71 5.77
CA HIS A 157 -10.81 -15.69 6.27
C HIS A 157 -11.72 -15.23 5.13
N PHE A 158 -12.99 -15.62 5.18
CA PHE A 158 -13.90 -15.42 4.05
C PHE A 158 -14.24 -13.94 3.85
N GLY A 159 -14.19 -13.47 2.60
CA GLY A 159 -14.67 -12.13 2.22
C GLY A 159 -13.82 -10.97 2.78
N VAL A 160 -12.53 -11.19 3.05
CA VAL A 160 -11.63 -10.13 3.52
C VAL A 160 -11.61 -8.95 2.54
N LYS A 161 -11.80 -7.76 3.09
CA LYS A 161 -11.76 -6.50 2.33
C LYS A 161 -10.47 -5.72 2.54
N TYR A 162 -9.94 -5.77 3.75
CA TYR A 162 -8.75 -5.02 4.12
C TYR A 162 -7.76 -5.91 4.86
N ILE A 163 -6.48 -5.70 4.57
CA ILE A 163 -5.36 -6.31 5.27
C ILE A 163 -4.39 -5.22 5.71
N ASP A 164 -3.64 -5.51 6.76
CA ASP A 164 -2.56 -4.68 7.26
C ASP A 164 -1.50 -5.58 7.89
N PHE A 165 -0.24 -5.21 7.71
CA PHE A 165 0.89 -5.98 8.22
C PHE A 165 1.48 -5.27 9.44
N SER A 166 1.99 -6.05 10.37
CA SER A 166 2.87 -5.47 11.39
C SER A 166 4.18 -4.97 10.72
N PRO A 167 4.76 -3.85 11.18
CA PRO A 167 5.97 -3.25 10.60
C PRO A 167 7.14 -4.21 10.37
N CYS A 168 7.33 -5.19 11.26
CA CYS A 168 8.40 -6.20 11.14
C CYS A 168 7.95 -7.51 10.48
N GLU A 169 6.77 -7.57 9.85
CA GLU A 169 6.23 -8.73 9.11
C GLU A 169 6.04 -10.01 9.94
N ASN A 170 5.83 -9.87 11.26
CA ASN A 170 5.51 -11.01 12.12
C ASN A 170 4.03 -11.38 12.09
N TYR A 171 3.15 -10.39 11.91
CA TYR A 171 1.70 -10.55 12.02
C TYR A 171 0.95 -9.94 10.84
N LEU A 172 -0.15 -10.58 10.47
CA LEU A 172 -1.10 -10.09 9.47
C LEU A 172 -2.45 -9.83 10.15
N VAL A 173 -2.99 -8.64 9.95
CA VAL A 173 -4.33 -8.27 10.39
C VAL A 173 -5.25 -8.32 9.18
N THR A 174 -6.40 -8.96 9.33
CA THR A 174 -7.41 -9.09 8.28
C THR A 174 -8.76 -8.65 8.81
N LEU A 175 -9.51 -7.89 8.00
CA LEU A 175 -10.86 -7.44 8.31
C LEU A 175 -11.84 -8.01 7.28
N SER A 176 -12.85 -8.72 7.77
CA SER A 176 -13.94 -9.25 6.95
C SER A 176 -15.31 -8.82 7.50
N PRO A 177 -16.35 -8.81 6.65
CA PRO A 177 -17.70 -8.97 7.15
C PRO A 177 -17.83 -10.35 7.83
N PRO A 178 -18.68 -10.48 8.85
CA PRO A 178 -18.64 -11.64 9.74
C PRO A 178 -19.28 -12.90 9.18
N THR A 179 -20.21 -12.76 8.24
CA THR A 179 -20.92 -13.91 7.68
C THR A 179 -20.95 -13.87 6.16
N PRO A 180 -20.89 -15.03 5.48
CA PRO A 180 -21.12 -15.11 4.04
C PRO A 180 -22.45 -14.47 3.62
N GLU A 181 -23.48 -14.57 4.45
CA GLU A 181 -24.79 -13.95 4.24
C GLU A 181 -24.69 -12.42 4.29
N ALA A 182 -23.94 -11.86 5.26
CA ALA A 182 -23.71 -10.42 5.34
C ALA A 182 -22.87 -9.91 4.14
N TYR A 183 -21.90 -10.69 3.68
CA TYR A 183 -21.13 -10.39 2.47
C TYR A 183 -22.03 -10.35 1.22
N GLN A 184 -22.92 -11.34 1.05
CA GLN A 184 -23.85 -11.42 -0.07
C GLN A 184 -24.93 -10.33 0.00
N ALA A 185 -25.47 -10.05 1.18
CA ALA A 185 -26.40 -8.95 1.40
C ALA A 185 -25.77 -7.63 0.97
N GLN A 186 -24.52 -7.38 1.38
CA GLN A 186 -23.80 -6.16 1.03
C GLN A 186 -23.51 -6.06 -0.48
N GLN A 187 -23.20 -7.17 -1.16
CA GLN A 187 -23.06 -7.16 -2.62
C GLN A 187 -24.40 -6.89 -3.35
N ARG A 188 -25.53 -7.27 -2.75
CA ARG A 188 -26.88 -7.01 -3.30
C ARG A 188 -27.47 -5.66 -2.86
N GLY A 189 -26.74 -4.86 -2.09
CA GLY A 189 -27.23 -3.58 -1.55
C GLY A 189 -28.28 -3.74 -0.45
N LEU A 190 -28.37 -4.90 0.19
CA LEU A 190 -29.28 -5.19 1.29
C LEU A 190 -28.61 -4.91 2.64
N PRO A 191 -29.37 -4.46 3.67
CA PRO A 191 -28.83 -4.30 5.02
C PRO A 191 -28.37 -5.65 5.57
N PRO A 192 -27.19 -5.70 6.22
CA PRO A 192 -26.68 -6.92 6.83
C PRO A 192 -27.54 -7.31 8.05
N PRO A 193 -27.65 -8.62 8.39
CA PRO A 193 -28.40 -9.09 9.55
C PRO A 193 -27.95 -8.42 10.87
N GLU A 194 -28.84 -8.23 11.84
CA GLU A 194 -28.53 -7.50 13.09
C GLU A 194 -27.35 -8.10 13.90
N ASP A 195 -27.11 -9.41 13.76
CA ASP A 195 -26.05 -10.14 14.49
C ASP A 195 -24.73 -10.26 13.71
N SER A 196 -24.55 -9.42 12.67
CA SER A 196 -23.40 -9.48 11.75
C SER A 196 -22.44 -8.30 11.92
N GLY A 197 -21.82 -8.19 13.11
CA GLY A 197 -20.68 -7.29 13.35
C GLY A 197 -19.35 -7.79 12.75
N GLN A 198 -18.64 -6.95 11.98
CA GLN A 198 -17.39 -7.29 11.29
C GLN A 198 -16.34 -7.94 12.22
N VAL A 199 -15.53 -8.87 11.67
CA VAL A 199 -14.52 -9.61 12.44
C VAL A 199 -13.14 -9.22 11.96
N VAL A 200 -12.28 -8.90 12.93
CA VAL A 200 -10.86 -8.70 12.72
C VAL A 200 -10.12 -9.91 13.26
N ILE A 201 -9.22 -10.47 12.45
CA ILE A 201 -8.36 -11.58 12.87
C ILE A 201 -6.90 -11.16 12.72
N ILE A 202 -6.14 -11.39 13.78
CA ILE A 202 -4.68 -11.27 13.78
C ILE A 202 -4.09 -12.67 13.65
N TRP A 203 -3.28 -12.85 12.62
CA TRP A 203 -2.59 -14.07 12.25
C TRP A 203 -1.11 -13.91 12.51
N ASP A 204 -0.46 -15.00 12.90
CA ASP A 204 0.99 -15.11 12.89
C ASP A 204 1.44 -15.61 11.52
N ILE A 205 2.30 -14.82 10.88
CA ILE A 205 2.69 -15.07 9.48
C ILE A 205 3.52 -16.34 9.37
N ARG A 206 4.40 -16.61 10.34
CA ARG A 206 5.29 -17.76 10.32
C ARG A 206 4.55 -19.07 10.57
N THR A 207 3.60 -19.06 11.50
CA THR A 207 2.88 -20.29 11.89
C THR A 207 1.57 -20.49 11.13
N GLY A 208 1.03 -19.46 10.49
CA GLY A 208 -0.30 -19.50 9.86
C GLY A 208 -1.45 -19.52 10.88
N LEU A 209 -1.15 -19.51 12.18
CA LEU A 209 -2.15 -19.69 13.22
C LEU A 209 -2.87 -18.38 13.54
N LYS A 210 -4.18 -18.49 13.74
CA LYS A 210 -5.01 -17.43 14.33
C LYS A 210 -4.56 -17.19 15.76
N LYS A 211 -4.03 -16.00 16.04
CA LYS A 211 -3.62 -15.61 17.40
C LYS A 211 -4.76 -15.00 18.18
N ARG A 212 -5.49 -14.06 17.58
CA ARG A 212 -6.61 -13.39 18.23
C ARG A 212 -7.67 -12.93 17.23
N SER A 213 -8.92 -12.89 17.67
CA SER A 213 -10.00 -12.20 16.95
C SER A 213 -10.66 -11.14 17.81
N PHE A 214 -11.11 -10.09 17.14
CA PHE A 214 -11.86 -8.99 17.71
C PHE A 214 -13.11 -8.73 16.87
N THR A 215 -14.17 -8.27 17.50
CA THR A 215 -15.30 -7.64 16.81
C THR A 215 -14.92 -6.20 16.48
N ALA A 216 -15.21 -5.76 15.26
CA ALA A 216 -15.10 -4.36 14.87
C ALA A 216 -16.42 -3.66 15.20
N ASP A 217 -16.35 -2.56 15.95
CA ASP A 217 -17.52 -1.76 16.27
C ASP A 217 -17.96 -0.98 15.01
N ALA A 218 -19.26 -0.91 14.75
CA ALA A 218 -19.82 -0.24 13.58
C ALA A 218 -19.50 1.26 13.51
N GLU A 219 -19.23 1.89 14.66
CA GLU A 219 -18.86 3.31 14.78
C GLU A 219 -17.38 3.57 14.47
N MET A 220 -16.57 2.52 14.26
CA MET A 220 -15.13 2.62 14.13
C MET A 220 -14.69 2.43 12.66
N THR A 221 -14.93 3.44 11.84
CA THR A 221 -14.82 3.36 10.36
C THR A 221 -13.40 3.56 9.79
N SER A 222 -12.39 3.84 10.61
CA SER A 222 -11.03 4.13 10.10
C SER A 222 -10.11 2.90 10.12
N TRP A 223 -9.76 2.43 8.93
CA TRP A 223 -8.69 1.45 8.72
C TRP A 223 -7.33 2.17 8.59
N PRO A 224 -6.24 1.65 9.17
CA PRO A 224 -6.15 0.50 10.06
C PRO A 224 -6.68 0.77 11.48
N MET A 225 -7.47 -0.17 12.03
CA MET A 225 -8.00 -0.05 13.40
C MET A 225 -6.97 -0.39 14.48
N PHE A 226 -6.07 -1.31 14.17
CA PHE A 226 -4.95 -1.68 15.02
C PHE A 226 -3.71 -1.01 14.46
N LYS A 227 -3.08 -0.14 15.26
CA LYS A 227 -1.80 0.45 14.89
C LYS A 227 -0.71 -0.20 15.74
N TRP A 228 0.36 -0.61 15.08
CA TRP A 228 1.48 -1.33 15.66
C TRP A 228 2.61 -0.39 16.08
N SER A 229 3.35 -0.78 17.11
CA SER A 229 4.67 -0.20 17.42
C SER A 229 5.68 -0.60 16.33
N SER A 230 6.78 0.15 16.23
CA SER A 230 7.82 -0.06 15.22
C SER A 230 8.48 -1.44 15.28
N ASP A 231 8.47 -2.08 16.45
CA ASP A 231 9.10 -3.36 16.77
C ASP A 231 8.13 -4.55 16.87
N ASP A 232 6.85 -4.36 16.50
CA ASP A 232 5.75 -5.33 16.63
C ASP A 232 5.46 -5.83 18.06
N ARG A 233 6.10 -5.26 19.10
CA ARG A 233 5.90 -5.68 20.49
C ARG A 233 4.54 -5.28 21.04
N PHE A 234 4.03 -4.14 20.58
CA PHE A 234 2.76 -3.61 21.02
C PHE A 234 1.87 -3.27 19.84
N PHE A 235 0.57 -3.38 20.06
CA PHE A 235 -0.42 -2.81 19.15
C PHE A 235 -1.55 -2.23 19.96
N ALA A 236 -2.13 -1.17 19.46
CA ALA A 236 -3.20 -0.46 20.16
C ALA A 236 -4.43 -0.33 19.30
N ARG A 237 -5.59 -0.34 19.97
CA ARG A 237 -6.89 -0.01 19.40
C ARG A 237 -7.57 1.01 20.28
N MET A 238 -8.15 2.01 19.65
CA MET A 238 -9.02 2.98 20.30
C MET A 238 -10.45 2.44 20.35
N THR A 239 -11.15 2.70 21.43
CA THR A 239 -12.60 2.54 21.56
C THR A 239 -13.14 3.86 22.12
N VAL A 240 -14.45 4.01 22.23
CA VAL A 240 -15.04 5.20 22.86
C VAL A 240 -14.42 5.39 24.25
N ASP A 241 -13.80 6.55 24.48
CA ASP A 241 -13.17 6.98 25.74
C ASP A 241 -12.08 6.05 26.31
N MET A 242 -11.54 5.14 25.51
CA MET A 242 -10.57 4.16 26.01
C MET A 242 -9.55 3.75 24.93
N LEU A 243 -8.28 3.67 25.33
CA LEU A 243 -7.19 3.16 24.51
C LEU A 243 -6.71 1.83 25.08
N SER A 244 -6.89 0.75 24.31
CA SER A 244 -6.48 -0.59 24.70
C SER A 244 -5.16 -0.94 24.01
N ILE A 245 -4.11 -1.15 24.81
CA ILE A 245 -2.77 -1.54 24.34
C ILE A 245 -2.58 -3.02 24.64
N TYR A 246 -2.19 -3.78 23.63
CA TYR A 246 -1.95 -5.21 23.70
C TYR A 246 -0.47 -5.52 23.50
N GLU A 247 0.00 -6.60 24.11
CA GLU A 247 1.39 -7.02 24.07
C GLU A 247 1.54 -8.34 23.29
N THR A 248 2.53 -8.42 22.41
CA THR A 248 2.94 -9.65 21.74
C THR A 248 4.08 -10.34 22.52
N PRO A 249 4.19 -11.67 22.48
CA PRO A 249 3.47 -12.64 21.64
C PRO A 249 2.16 -13.18 22.27
N SER A 250 1.82 -12.78 23.50
CA SER A 250 0.64 -13.32 24.20
C SER A 250 -0.69 -12.81 23.64
N PHE A 251 -0.65 -11.66 22.96
CA PHE A 251 -1.83 -10.88 22.59
C PHE A 251 -2.69 -10.56 23.82
N GLY A 252 -2.11 -10.53 25.01
CA GLY A 252 -2.79 -10.09 26.22
C GLY A 252 -2.99 -8.58 26.23
N LEU A 253 -3.95 -8.09 27.02
CA LEU A 253 -4.04 -6.68 27.32
C LEU A 253 -2.87 -6.30 28.25
N LEU A 254 -2.10 -5.27 27.89
CA LEU A 254 -0.96 -4.82 28.69
C LEU A 254 -1.42 -4.49 30.12
N ASP A 255 -0.72 -5.00 31.13
CA ASP A 255 -1.07 -4.93 32.57
C ASP A 255 -2.53 -5.29 32.91
N LYS A 256 -3.23 -6.01 32.03
CA LYS A 256 -4.66 -6.32 32.12
C LYS A 256 -5.56 -5.08 32.27
N LYS A 257 -5.09 -3.90 31.88
CA LYS A 257 -5.83 -2.63 32.02
C LYS A 257 -5.68 -1.77 30.77
N SER A 258 -6.82 -1.34 30.23
CA SER A 258 -6.87 -0.31 29.19
C SER A 258 -6.76 1.08 29.81
N LEU A 259 -6.23 2.03 29.04
CA LEU A 259 -6.13 3.44 29.44
C LEU A 259 -7.48 4.10 29.22
N LYS A 260 -8.12 4.57 30.30
CA LYS A 260 -9.35 5.37 30.21
C LYS A 260 -8.97 6.80 29.83
N ILE A 261 -9.26 7.19 28.60
CA ILE A 261 -8.91 8.50 28.03
C ILE A 261 -10.19 9.05 27.42
N ALA A 262 -10.98 9.75 28.24
CA ALA A 262 -12.24 10.35 27.79
C ALA A 262 -11.98 11.37 26.68
N GLY A 263 -12.79 11.33 25.62
CA GLY A 263 -12.71 12.25 24.49
C GLY A 263 -11.55 11.99 23.52
N ILE A 264 -10.89 10.82 23.59
CA ILE A 264 -9.84 10.46 22.62
C ILE A 264 -10.40 10.43 21.20
N ARG A 265 -9.70 11.08 20.27
CA ARG A 265 -10.13 11.18 18.87
C ARG A 265 -9.22 10.43 17.90
N ASN A 266 -7.91 10.46 18.15
CA ASN A 266 -6.94 9.75 17.33
C ASN A 266 -5.67 9.47 18.14
N PHE A 267 -4.90 8.48 17.69
CA PHE A 267 -3.59 8.14 18.21
C PHE A 267 -2.65 7.66 17.09
N SER A 268 -1.35 7.77 17.30
CA SER A 268 -0.34 7.32 16.34
C SER A 268 0.96 6.94 17.07
N TRP A 269 1.61 5.88 16.61
CA TRP A 269 2.90 5.45 17.13
C TRP A 269 4.05 6.23 16.48
N SER A 270 5.10 6.45 17.26
CA SER A 270 6.40 6.84 16.70
C SER A 270 6.90 5.72 15.76
N PRO A 271 7.45 6.05 14.60
CA PRO A 271 7.91 5.06 13.62
C PRO A 271 9.21 4.36 14.02
N VAL A 272 9.91 4.86 15.05
CA VAL A 272 11.21 4.31 15.48
C VAL A 272 11.19 3.85 16.93
N SER A 273 10.45 4.54 17.81
CA SER A 273 10.42 4.27 19.24
C SER A 273 9.03 3.85 19.73
N ASN A 274 8.97 3.19 20.89
CA ASN A 274 7.71 2.79 21.53
C ASN A 274 7.03 3.95 22.27
N ILE A 275 6.92 5.09 21.59
CA ILE A 275 6.21 6.27 22.07
C ILE A 275 4.88 6.35 21.31
N LEU A 276 3.80 6.56 22.05
CA LEU A 276 2.46 6.73 21.49
C LEU A 276 2.01 8.17 21.70
N ALA A 277 1.64 8.84 20.61
CA ALA A 277 0.95 10.12 20.63
C ALA A 277 -0.56 9.89 20.56
N TYR A 278 -1.32 10.57 21.38
CA TYR A 278 -2.78 10.66 21.24
C TYR A 278 -3.26 12.08 21.50
N TRP A 279 -4.44 12.40 20.98
CA TRP A 279 -5.08 13.67 21.30
C TRP A 279 -6.53 13.48 21.74
N VAL A 280 -6.92 14.38 22.63
CA VAL A 280 -8.24 14.46 23.27
C VAL A 280 -8.89 15.76 22.86
N ALA A 281 -10.14 15.68 22.42
CA ALA A 281 -10.94 16.86 22.09
C ALA A 281 -11.34 17.65 23.34
N GLU A 282 -11.63 18.93 23.15
CA GLU A 282 -12.10 19.81 24.22
C GLU A 282 -13.47 19.35 24.73
N ASP A 283 -13.62 19.22 26.05
CA ASP A 283 -14.90 18.86 26.70
C ASP A 283 -15.17 19.77 27.91
N LYS A 284 -16.23 20.58 27.80
CA LYS A 284 -16.69 21.53 28.82
C LYS A 284 -15.57 22.41 29.37
N ASN A 285 -14.97 22.00 30.49
CA ASN A 285 -13.93 22.74 31.22
C ASN A 285 -12.52 22.15 31.01
N VAL A 286 -12.40 21.04 30.26
CA VAL A 286 -11.14 20.37 29.96
C VAL A 286 -10.69 20.81 28.56
N PRO A 287 -9.52 21.46 28.43
CA PRO A 287 -9.01 21.89 27.13
C PRO A 287 -8.64 20.67 26.27
N ALA A 288 -8.57 20.88 24.96
CA ALA A 288 -7.99 19.88 24.07
C ALA A 288 -6.54 19.63 24.47
N ARG A 289 -6.08 18.38 24.36
CA ARG A 289 -4.73 18.00 24.81
C ARG A 289 -4.10 16.99 23.88
N VAL A 290 -2.88 17.27 23.45
CA VAL A 290 -1.99 16.30 22.79
C VAL A 290 -1.05 15.76 23.84
N THR A 291 -0.94 14.43 23.92
CA THR A 291 -0.12 13.74 24.93
C THR A 291 0.78 12.71 24.28
N LEU A 292 2.03 12.67 24.72
CA LEU A 292 3.04 11.68 24.38
C LEU A 292 3.25 10.78 25.59
N ILE A 293 3.03 9.47 25.42
CA ILE A 293 3.28 8.46 26.44
C ILE A 293 4.33 7.47 25.97
N GLU A 294 5.14 7.00 26.90
CA GLU A 294 6.05 5.88 26.67
C GLU A 294 5.34 4.55 26.97
N VAL A 295 5.56 3.53 26.14
CA VAL A 295 5.03 2.17 26.33
C VAL A 295 6.22 1.22 26.48
N PRO A 296 6.27 0.35 27.53
CA PRO A 296 5.17 -0.07 28.39
C PRO A 296 4.94 0.73 29.68
N SER A 297 5.80 1.70 30.03
CA SER A 297 5.73 2.42 31.31
C SER A 297 4.42 3.19 31.52
N ARG A 298 3.75 3.58 30.42
CA ARG A 298 2.59 4.49 30.38
C ARG A 298 2.89 5.85 31.00
N GLN A 299 4.17 6.18 31.16
CA GLN A 299 4.57 7.46 31.69
C GLN A 299 4.30 8.53 30.64
N GLU A 300 3.66 9.60 31.05
CA GLU A 300 3.52 10.79 30.23
C GLU A 300 4.88 11.47 30.10
N LEU A 301 5.41 11.53 28.88
CA LEU A 301 6.66 12.20 28.56
C LEU A 301 6.44 13.70 28.39
N ARG A 302 5.36 14.06 27.68
CA ARG A 302 5.03 15.44 27.36
C ARG A 302 3.55 15.57 27.05
N ALA A 303 2.95 16.67 27.48
CA ALA A 303 1.66 17.10 26.96
C ALA A 303 1.63 18.60 26.63
N LYS A 304 0.78 18.93 25.66
CA LYS A 304 0.48 20.29 25.25
C LYS A 304 -1.04 20.48 25.29
N ASN A 305 -1.48 21.44 26.09
CA ASN A 305 -2.87 21.88 26.10
C ASN A 305 -3.08 22.86 24.94
N LEU A 306 -4.22 22.72 24.29
CA LEU A 306 -4.68 23.48 23.14
C LEU A 306 -6.10 23.96 23.42
N PHE A 307 -6.46 25.11 22.87
CA PHE A 307 -7.76 25.75 23.11
C PHE A 307 -8.41 26.10 21.78
N ASN A 308 -9.74 26.03 21.73
CA ASN A 308 -10.54 26.33 20.54
C ASN A 308 -10.12 25.46 19.34
N VAL A 309 -10.07 24.15 19.54
CA VAL A 309 -9.60 23.17 18.54
C VAL A 309 -10.79 22.47 17.87
N ALA A 310 -10.84 22.52 16.54
CA ALA A 310 -11.80 21.76 15.74
C ALA A 310 -11.30 20.35 15.44
N ASP A 311 -10.05 20.21 15.01
CA ASP A 311 -9.43 18.92 14.66
C ASP A 311 -7.91 18.96 14.87
N CYS A 312 -7.30 17.79 15.08
CA CYS A 312 -5.85 17.60 15.16
C CYS A 312 -5.39 16.44 14.28
N LYS A 313 -4.40 16.68 13.43
CA LYS A 313 -3.72 15.66 12.62
C LYS A 313 -2.26 15.53 13.03
N MET A 314 -1.84 14.31 13.35
CA MET A 314 -0.49 13.99 13.80
C MET A 314 0.34 13.45 12.64
N HIS A 315 1.45 14.11 12.35
CA HIS A 315 2.39 13.77 11.29
C HIS A 315 3.77 13.48 11.89
N TRP A 316 4.11 12.21 12.01
CA TRP A 316 5.44 11.77 12.42
C TRP A 316 6.43 11.87 11.26
N GLN A 317 7.64 12.31 11.56
CA GLN A 317 8.75 12.13 10.64
C GLN A 317 9.19 10.67 10.61
N LYS A 318 9.59 10.15 9.45
CA LYS A 318 10.02 8.75 9.27
C LYS A 318 11.20 8.35 10.17
N SER A 319 12.14 9.24 10.48
CA SER A 319 13.23 8.99 11.45
C SER A 319 12.80 9.10 12.92
N GLY A 320 11.58 9.56 13.21
CA GLY A 320 11.05 9.69 14.57
C GLY A 320 11.56 10.90 15.34
N ASP A 321 12.32 11.80 14.71
CA ASP A 321 12.95 12.94 15.40
C ASP A 321 11.97 14.08 15.70
N TYR A 322 10.95 14.22 14.86
CA TYR A 322 9.92 15.25 14.98
C TYR A 322 8.52 14.67 14.87
N LEU A 323 7.62 15.20 15.67
CA LEU A 323 6.17 15.05 15.50
C LEU A 323 5.59 16.43 15.22
N CYS A 324 4.95 16.61 14.07
CA CYS A 324 4.14 17.79 13.80
C CYS A 324 2.67 17.47 14.09
N VAL A 325 2.03 18.30 14.91
CA VAL A 325 0.57 18.27 15.07
C VAL A 325 -0.01 19.48 14.38
N LYS A 326 -0.71 19.24 13.28
CA LYS A 326 -1.55 20.26 12.64
C LYS A 326 -2.82 20.40 13.48
N VAL A 327 -3.01 21.59 14.04
CA VAL A 327 -4.15 21.96 14.88
C VAL A 327 -5.02 22.94 14.10
N ASP A 328 -6.25 22.53 13.83
CA ASP A 328 -7.24 23.35 13.16
C ASP A 328 -7.98 24.14 14.25
N ARG A 329 -7.71 25.44 14.36
CA ARG A 329 -8.29 26.31 15.40
C ARG A 329 -9.40 27.17 14.85
N TYR A 330 -10.31 27.59 15.73
CA TYR A 330 -11.42 28.49 15.40
C TYR A 330 -11.48 29.70 16.33
N THR A 331 -12.13 30.76 15.87
CA THR A 331 -12.42 31.95 16.70
C THR A 331 -13.84 31.92 17.25
N LYS A 332 -14.80 31.39 16.49
CA LYS A 332 -16.18 31.22 16.91
C LYS A 332 -16.67 29.82 16.51
N ALA A 333 -17.37 29.17 17.42
CA ALA A 333 -18.06 27.91 17.18
C ALA A 333 -19.56 28.09 17.44
N LYS A 334 -20.39 27.67 16.49
CA LYS A 334 -21.85 27.68 16.61
C LYS A 334 -22.37 26.27 16.34
N ARG A 335 -23.23 25.78 17.23
CA ARG A 335 -23.89 24.49 17.04
C ARG A 335 -25.19 24.70 16.24
N GLU A 336 -25.26 24.16 15.04
CA GLU A 336 -26.46 24.15 14.20
C GLU A 336 -26.83 22.71 13.84
N LYS A 337 -28.09 22.29 14.07
CA LYS A 337 -28.60 20.96 13.69
C LYS A 337 -27.69 19.78 14.11
N ASN A 338 -27.16 19.80 15.34
CA ASN A 338 -26.23 18.82 15.90
C ASN A 338 -24.82 18.76 15.26
N GLU A 339 -24.48 19.66 14.35
CA GLU A 339 -23.12 19.82 13.85
C GLU A 339 -22.51 21.14 14.34
N TRP A 340 -21.20 21.10 14.59
CA TRP A 340 -20.44 22.30 14.91
C TRP A 340 -20.04 23.00 13.62
N LYS A 341 -20.48 24.24 13.45
CA LYS A 341 -19.95 25.14 12.43
C LYS A 341 -18.91 26.05 13.05
N TYR A 342 -17.71 26.01 12.49
CA TYR A 342 -16.58 26.82 12.91
C TYR A 342 -16.43 28.03 11.99
N SER A 343 -16.04 29.18 12.55
CA SER A 343 -15.80 30.41 11.81
C SER A 343 -14.50 31.07 12.24
N GLY A 344 -13.85 31.74 11.29
CA GLY A 344 -12.50 32.31 11.46
C GLY A 344 -11.50 31.21 11.80
N MET A 345 -11.39 30.22 10.92
CA MET A 345 -10.42 29.13 11.04
C MET A 345 -9.01 29.65 10.82
N TYR A 346 -8.06 29.20 11.63
CA TYR A 346 -6.63 29.39 11.43
C TYR A 346 -5.90 28.13 11.90
N PHE A 347 -4.67 27.92 11.43
CA PHE A 347 -4.00 26.64 11.57
C PHE A 347 -2.68 26.81 12.30
N ASN A 348 -2.44 25.99 13.31
CA ASN A 348 -1.17 25.97 14.02
C ASN A 348 -0.47 24.62 13.78
N PHE A 349 0.82 24.67 13.53
CA PHE A 349 1.67 23.50 13.50
C PHE A 349 2.50 23.48 14.78
N GLU A 350 2.17 22.55 15.68
CA GLU A 350 2.90 22.32 16.92
C GLU A 350 3.93 21.21 16.66
N ILE A 351 5.22 21.57 16.62
CA ILE A 351 6.32 20.67 16.29
C ILE A 351 7.03 20.26 17.57
N PHE A 352 6.94 18.97 17.91
CA PHE A 352 7.60 18.37 19.06
C PHE A 352 8.99 17.86 18.66
N LEU A 353 10.00 18.33 19.39
CA LEU A 353 11.42 18.00 19.18
C LEU A 353 11.80 16.77 20.04
N MET A 354 11.65 15.56 19.49
CA MET A 354 11.71 14.31 20.26
C MET A 354 13.11 14.00 20.81
N LYS A 355 14.17 14.44 20.12
CA LYS A 355 15.57 14.23 20.52
C LYS A 355 16.05 15.19 21.60
N GLU A 356 15.38 16.33 21.79
CA GLU A 356 15.80 17.35 22.74
C GLU A 356 15.26 17.07 24.15
N LYS A 357 16.03 17.46 25.17
CA LYS A 357 15.65 17.25 26.57
C LYS A 357 14.34 17.99 26.88
N GLN A 358 13.41 17.34 27.57
CA GLN A 358 12.06 17.83 27.88
C GLN A 358 11.11 18.01 26.68
N ILE A 359 11.49 17.58 25.47
CA ILE A 359 10.67 17.64 24.26
C ILE A 359 10.05 19.04 24.07
N PRO A 360 10.88 20.05 23.72
CA PRO A 360 10.39 21.39 23.42
C PRO A 360 9.39 21.34 22.26
N VAL A 361 8.47 22.31 22.24
CA VAL A 361 7.39 22.41 21.27
C VAL A 361 7.44 23.77 20.62
N ASP A 362 7.71 23.78 19.32
CA ASP A 362 7.64 24.98 18.49
C ASP A 362 6.23 25.13 17.92
N SER A 363 5.73 26.37 17.87
CA SER A 363 4.41 26.68 17.31
C SER A 363 4.58 27.59 16.11
N LEU A 364 4.04 27.16 14.96
CA LEU A 364 4.01 27.92 13.72
C LEU A 364 2.54 28.19 13.35
N GLU A 365 2.13 29.46 13.33
CA GLU A 365 0.78 29.87 12.94
C GLU A 365 0.72 30.19 11.45
N ILE A 366 -0.26 29.62 10.75
CA ILE A 366 -0.59 29.86 9.35
C ILE A 366 -2.07 30.22 9.25
N LYS A 367 -2.35 31.39 8.66
CA LYS A 367 -3.70 31.91 8.53
C LYS A 367 -4.46 31.37 7.32
N ASP A 368 -3.72 30.96 6.30
CA ASP A 368 -4.30 30.39 5.07
C ASP A 368 -4.81 28.97 5.31
N SER A 369 -5.80 28.55 4.51
CA SER A 369 -6.27 27.17 4.49
C SER A 369 -5.12 26.20 4.17
N ILE A 370 -5.05 25.09 4.89
CA ILE A 370 -4.00 24.08 4.67
C ILE A 370 -4.57 22.94 3.84
N VAL A 371 -3.94 22.66 2.70
CA VAL A 371 -4.30 21.56 1.81
C VAL A 371 -3.50 20.30 2.17
N ALA A 372 -2.18 20.41 2.32
CA ALA A 372 -1.30 19.28 2.58
C ALA A 372 -0.09 19.65 3.43
N PHE A 373 0.43 18.65 4.15
CA PHE A 373 1.66 18.73 4.94
C PHE A 373 2.48 17.47 4.67
N ALA A 374 3.79 17.61 4.47
CA ALA A 374 4.68 16.47 4.37
C ALA A 374 6.08 16.76 4.91
N TRP A 375 6.58 15.84 5.74
CA TRP A 375 7.97 15.84 6.23
C TRP A 375 8.94 15.35 5.14
N GLU A 376 10.13 15.93 5.12
CA GLU A 376 11.29 15.27 4.52
C GLU A 376 11.56 13.96 5.29
N PRO A 377 11.54 12.78 4.63
CA PRO A 377 11.63 11.49 5.32
C PRO A 377 12.90 11.36 6.16
N VAL A 378 14.02 11.84 5.64
CA VAL A 378 15.33 11.83 6.31
C VAL A 378 15.90 13.25 6.26
N GLY A 379 15.68 14.04 7.30
CA GLY A 379 16.15 15.43 7.35
C GLY A 379 15.53 16.26 8.46
N SER A 380 15.41 17.57 8.27
CA SER A 380 14.71 18.46 9.22
C SER A 380 13.82 19.48 8.51
N LYS A 381 13.55 19.26 7.21
CA LYS A 381 12.69 20.12 6.40
C LYS A 381 11.28 19.55 6.31
N PHE A 382 10.30 20.41 6.11
CA PHE A 382 8.94 20.03 5.75
C PHE A 382 8.35 21.02 4.78
N ALA A 383 7.33 20.57 4.04
CA ALA A 383 6.61 21.38 3.08
C ALA A 383 5.13 21.42 3.44
N ILE A 384 4.52 22.58 3.21
CA ILE A 384 3.10 22.85 3.41
C ILE A 384 2.53 23.42 2.13
N ILE A 385 1.40 22.85 1.68
CA ILE A 385 0.54 23.47 0.68
C ILE A 385 -0.55 24.24 1.41
N HIS A 386 -0.63 25.55 1.15
CA HIS A 386 -1.62 26.42 1.77
C HIS A 386 -2.21 27.43 0.78
N GLY A 387 -3.39 27.96 1.10
CA GLY A 387 -4.18 28.83 0.25
C GLY A 387 -5.25 28.08 -0.53
N ASP A 388 -6.20 28.85 -1.05
CA ASP A 388 -7.33 28.33 -1.82
C ASP A 388 -7.08 28.46 -3.32
N SER A 389 -7.66 27.56 -4.12
CA SER A 389 -7.62 27.66 -5.59
C SER A 389 -8.27 28.98 -6.04
N PRO A 390 -7.64 29.79 -6.92
CA PRO A 390 -6.44 29.50 -7.74
C PRO A 390 -5.10 29.97 -7.14
N HIS A 391 -5.07 30.47 -5.90
CA HIS A 391 -3.91 31.09 -5.24
C HIS A 391 -3.20 30.15 -4.26
N ILE A 392 -3.00 28.90 -4.66
CA ILE A 392 -2.29 27.92 -3.85
C ILE A 392 -0.79 28.25 -3.81
N SER A 393 -0.21 28.21 -2.61
CA SER A 393 1.20 28.43 -2.35
C SER A 393 1.82 27.21 -1.66
N VAL A 394 3.10 26.98 -1.92
CA VAL A 394 3.89 25.93 -1.26
C VAL A 394 5.02 26.58 -0.48
N SER A 395 5.00 26.39 0.83
CA SER A 395 6.01 26.92 1.74
C SER A 395 6.85 25.79 2.32
N PHE A 396 8.16 25.96 2.23
CA PHE A 396 9.17 25.06 2.77
C PHE A 396 9.75 25.63 4.05
N TYR A 397 9.80 24.83 5.10
CA TYR A 397 10.31 25.20 6.41
C TYR A 397 11.45 24.28 6.81
N GLY A 398 12.38 24.80 7.61
CA GLY A 398 13.47 24.05 8.20
C GLY A 398 13.44 24.16 9.71
N VAL A 399 13.52 23.01 10.39
CA VAL A 399 13.69 22.94 11.84
C VAL A 399 15.17 22.96 12.14
N LYS A 400 15.61 23.91 12.98
CA LYS A 400 16.98 24.00 13.47
C LYS A 400 17.00 23.57 14.94
N PRO A 401 17.98 22.76 15.39
CA PRO A 401 18.11 22.43 16.81
C PRO A 401 18.19 23.69 17.68
N GLY A 402 17.35 23.76 18.71
CA GLY A 402 17.28 24.91 19.63
C GLY A 402 16.72 26.23 19.06
N ALA A 403 16.13 26.24 17.86
CA ALA A 403 15.49 27.41 17.29
C ALA A 403 14.17 27.04 16.59
N SER A 404 13.19 27.96 16.62
CA SER A 404 11.89 27.74 15.99
C SER A 404 12.01 27.48 14.49
N ALA A 405 11.05 26.72 13.94
CA ALA A 405 10.97 26.43 12.51
C ALA A 405 11.00 27.73 11.68
N VAL A 406 11.93 27.80 10.73
CA VAL A 406 12.15 28.98 9.88
C VAL A 406 11.66 28.71 8.46
N LEU A 407 10.96 29.68 7.85
CA LEU A 407 10.60 29.63 6.44
C LEU A 407 11.86 29.71 5.57
N LEU A 408 12.08 28.71 4.73
CA LEU A 408 13.23 28.63 3.82
C LEU A 408 12.90 29.20 2.45
N LYS A 409 11.76 28.79 1.88
CA LYS A 409 11.31 29.22 0.56
C LYS A 409 9.79 29.17 0.48
N LYS A 410 9.21 30.12 -0.25
CA LYS A 410 7.80 30.11 -0.63
C LYS A 410 7.68 30.16 -2.15
N PHE A 411 6.89 29.26 -2.71
CA PHE A 411 6.43 29.31 -4.09
C PHE A 411 4.96 29.69 -4.10
N GLU A 412 4.60 30.65 -4.95
CA GLU A 412 3.23 31.14 -5.06
C GLU A 412 2.60 30.69 -6.38
N ARG A 413 1.26 30.61 -6.41
CA ARG A 413 0.45 30.29 -7.61
C ARG A 413 0.82 28.94 -8.24
N LYS A 414 0.91 27.91 -7.41
CA LYS A 414 1.17 26.53 -7.81
C LYS A 414 -0.13 25.76 -8.05
N GLN A 415 -0.11 24.76 -8.93
CA GLN A 415 -1.26 23.89 -9.23
C GLN A 415 -1.06 22.49 -8.63
N CYS A 416 -0.89 22.42 -7.32
CA CYS A 416 -0.63 21.17 -6.61
C CYS A 416 -1.51 21.00 -5.38
N ASN A 417 -1.89 19.76 -5.10
CA ASN A 417 -2.66 19.36 -3.90
C ASN A 417 -1.96 18.25 -3.10
N HIS A 418 -0.93 17.61 -3.65
CA HIS A 418 -0.17 16.56 -3.00
C HIS A 418 1.34 16.83 -3.01
N LEU A 419 2.00 16.36 -1.95
CA LEU A 419 3.44 16.47 -1.73
C LEU A 419 4.03 15.05 -1.64
N PHE A 420 4.95 14.71 -2.54
CA PHE A 420 5.62 13.41 -2.53
C PHE A 420 7.13 13.61 -2.41
N TRP A 421 7.66 13.40 -1.19
CA TRP A 421 9.10 13.44 -0.95
C TRP A 421 9.78 12.15 -1.37
N SER A 422 10.98 12.28 -1.93
CA SER A 422 11.85 11.14 -2.16
C SER A 422 12.19 10.45 -0.82
N PRO A 423 12.17 9.10 -0.76
CA PRO A 423 12.56 8.36 0.44
C PRO A 423 13.98 8.66 0.94
N SER A 424 14.87 9.11 0.06
CA SER A 424 16.23 9.54 0.40
C SER A 424 16.32 10.97 0.94
N GLY A 425 15.22 11.73 0.94
CA GLY A 425 15.19 13.17 1.19
C GLY A 425 15.60 13.99 -0.04
N GLN A 426 15.88 15.28 0.17
CA GLN A 426 16.31 16.28 -0.83
C GLN A 426 15.30 16.59 -1.95
N PHE A 427 14.80 15.59 -2.68
CA PHE A 427 13.89 15.80 -3.81
C PHE A 427 12.43 15.67 -3.39
N ILE A 428 11.58 16.49 -3.99
CA ILE A 428 10.13 16.47 -3.79
C ILE A 428 9.40 16.67 -5.12
N VAL A 429 8.30 15.94 -5.29
CA VAL A 429 7.34 16.16 -6.37
C VAL A 429 6.12 16.87 -5.80
N LEU A 430 5.84 18.06 -6.33
CA LEU A 430 4.55 18.72 -6.14
C LEU A 430 3.62 18.21 -7.24
N ALA A 431 2.53 17.56 -6.84
CA ALA A 431 1.59 16.96 -7.78
C ALA A 431 0.20 17.59 -7.65
N GLY A 432 -0.38 17.97 -8.78
CA GLY A 432 -1.80 18.28 -8.91
C GLY A 432 -2.55 17.06 -9.41
N LEU A 433 -3.03 16.21 -8.51
CA LEU A 433 -3.72 14.97 -8.88
C LEU A 433 -5.24 15.14 -8.93
N ARG A 434 -5.90 14.23 -9.65
CA ARG A 434 -7.35 14.08 -9.75
C ARG A 434 -8.06 15.31 -10.32
N THR A 435 -8.46 16.23 -9.45
CA THR A 435 -9.23 17.43 -9.82
C THR A 435 -8.35 18.56 -10.34
N MET A 436 -7.02 18.45 -10.16
CA MET A 436 -6.03 19.33 -10.76
C MET A 436 -5.41 18.61 -11.96
N ASN A 437 -5.12 19.34 -13.04
CA ASN A 437 -4.83 18.85 -14.40
C ASN A 437 -3.59 17.92 -14.56
N GLY A 438 -3.07 17.31 -13.50
CA GLY A 438 -2.00 16.33 -13.58
C GLY A 438 -0.60 16.93 -13.62
N THR A 439 -0.43 18.20 -13.25
CA THR A 439 0.88 18.86 -13.25
C THR A 439 1.79 18.28 -12.17
N LEU A 440 3.01 17.95 -12.58
CA LEU A 440 4.08 17.40 -11.75
C LEU A 440 5.28 18.34 -11.81
N GLU A 441 5.61 18.96 -10.69
CA GLU A 441 6.81 19.78 -10.54
C GLU A 441 7.85 19.07 -9.66
N PHE A 442 9.05 18.90 -10.19
CA PHE A 442 10.17 18.26 -9.52
C PHE A 442 11.09 19.33 -8.96
N ILE A 443 11.30 19.33 -7.65
CA ILE A 443 12.06 20.37 -6.94
C ILE A 443 13.21 19.72 -6.16
N ASP A 444 14.40 20.30 -6.29
CA ASP A 444 15.52 20.03 -5.39
C ASP A 444 15.44 20.98 -4.20
N THR A 445 15.35 20.45 -2.98
CA THR A 445 15.23 21.27 -1.76
C THR A 445 16.58 21.64 -1.13
N ALA A 446 17.70 21.26 -1.74
CA ALA A 446 19.02 21.75 -1.35
C ALA A 446 19.18 23.25 -1.64
N ASP A 447 18.71 23.69 -2.81
CA ASP A 447 18.77 25.06 -3.31
C ASP A 447 17.38 25.64 -3.67
N PHE A 448 16.33 24.82 -3.60
CA PHE A 448 14.96 25.14 -4.04
C PHE A 448 14.86 25.43 -5.54
N THR A 449 15.68 24.79 -6.36
CA THR A 449 15.56 24.86 -7.82
C THR A 449 14.45 23.93 -8.32
N VAL A 450 13.55 24.47 -9.14
CA VAL A 450 12.59 23.65 -9.88
C VAL A 450 13.36 23.01 -11.03
N MET A 451 13.62 21.70 -10.92
CA MET A 451 14.41 20.95 -11.90
C MET A 451 13.66 20.74 -13.20
N ASN A 452 12.37 20.40 -13.09
CA ASN A 452 11.54 20.12 -14.25
C ASN A 452 10.06 20.26 -13.90
N GLN A 453 9.25 20.56 -14.91
CA GLN A 453 7.79 20.64 -14.81
C GLN A 453 7.21 19.91 -16.01
N ASN A 454 6.39 18.90 -15.73
CA ASN A 454 5.71 18.12 -16.76
C ASN A 454 4.27 17.88 -16.37
N ASP A 455 3.45 17.55 -17.35
CA ASP A 455 2.06 17.19 -17.11
C ASP A 455 1.84 15.71 -17.44
N HIS A 456 1.12 15.03 -16.54
CA HIS A 456 0.53 13.72 -16.80
C HIS A 456 -0.97 13.85 -16.63
N PHE A 457 -1.66 14.10 -17.75
CA PHE A 457 -3.09 14.38 -17.76
C PHE A 457 -3.88 13.29 -17.02
N MET A 458 -4.78 13.72 -16.13
CA MET A 458 -5.60 12.85 -15.27
C MET A 458 -4.81 11.89 -14.36
N ALA A 459 -3.56 12.22 -14.02
CA ALA A 459 -2.78 11.45 -13.06
C ALA A 459 -3.57 11.26 -11.75
N SER A 460 -3.80 9.99 -11.40
CA SER A 460 -4.52 9.60 -10.19
C SER A 460 -3.59 9.37 -9.02
N ASP A 461 -2.42 8.79 -9.29
CA ASP A 461 -1.48 8.29 -8.29
C ASP A 461 -0.05 8.65 -8.67
N VAL A 462 0.77 8.94 -7.64
CA VAL A 462 2.21 9.18 -7.76
C VAL A 462 2.90 8.43 -6.63
N GLU A 463 3.98 7.72 -6.93
CA GLU A 463 4.77 7.00 -5.94
C GLU A 463 6.27 7.12 -6.27
N TRP A 464 7.11 7.23 -5.24
CA TRP A 464 8.55 7.14 -5.40
C TRP A 464 9.00 5.69 -5.29
N ASP A 465 10.00 5.31 -6.07
CA ASP A 465 10.71 4.08 -5.79
C ASP A 465 11.42 4.17 -4.42
N PRO A 466 11.60 3.07 -3.67
CA PRO A 466 12.16 3.11 -2.31
C PRO A 466 13.61 3.62 -2.20
N THR A 467 14.38 3.56 -3.29
CA THR A 467 15.73 4.15 -3.45
C THR A 467 15.71 5.64 -3.75
N GLY A 468 14.58 6.18 -4.24
CA GLY A 468 14.41 7.59 -4.54
C GLY A 468 15.00 8.05 -5.88
N ARG A 469 15.29 7.12 -6.81
CA ARG A 469 15.84 7.43 -8.15
C ARG A 469 14.77 7.66 -9.20
N TYR A 470 13.63 7.01 -9.04
CA TYR A 470 12.52 6.98 -9.96
C TYR A 470 11.24 7.42 -9.28
N VAL A 471 10.39 8.09 -10.07
CA VAL A 471 9.02 8.40 -9.71
C VAL A 471 8.13 7.68 -10.70
N VAL A 472 7.00 7.15 -10.24
CA VAL A 472 5.96 6.63 -11.11
C VAL A 472 4.72 7.49 -10.95
N SER A 473 4.04 7.78 -12.05
CA SER A 473 2.70 8.35 -12.02
C SER A 473 1.77 7.54 -12.91
N GLY A 474 0.52 7.37 -12.50
CA GLY A 474 -0.42 6.51 -13.20
C GLY A 474 -1.82 7.11 -13.33
N VAL A 475 -2.57 6.59 -14.32
CA VAL A 475 -3.97 6.92 -14.57
C VAL A 475 -4.79 5.63 -14.40
N SER A 476 -5.29 5.41 -13.18
CA SER A 476 -6.01 4.19 -12.82
C SER A 476 -7.39 4.10 -13.50
N TRP A 477 -7.68 2.93 -14.09
CA TRP A 477 -8.97 2.52 -14.64
C TRP A 477 -10.10 2.55 -13.61
N TRP A 478 -9.78 2.38 -12.33
CA TRP A 478 -10.78 2.46 -11.26
C TRP A 478 -11.30 3.88 -11.07
N LEU A 479 -10.55 4.90 -11.48
CA LEU A 479 -10.91 6.31 -11.36
C LEU A 479 -11.27 6.95 -12.71
N HIS A 480 -10.47 6.71 -13.74
CA HIS A 480 -10.62 7.30 -15.06
C HIS A 480 -10.65 6.22 -16.14
N LYS A 481 -11.59 6.30 -17.10
CA LYS A 481 -11.82 5.28 -18.13
C LYS A 481 -11.07 5.54 -19.45
N THR A 482 -10.24 6.57 -19.49
CA THR A 482 -9.52 7.04 -20.67
C THR A 482 -8.04 7.11 -20.36
N ASP A 483 -7.19 6.87 -21.37
CA ASP A 483 -5.73 7.00 -21.32
C ASP A 483 -5.04 6.31 -20.13
N ASN A 484 -5.48 5.08 -19.83
CA ASN A 484 -4.90 4.31 -18.73
C ASN A 484 -3.47 3.88 -19.03
N ALA A 485 -2.54 4.49 -18.32
CA ALA A 485 -1.12 4.24 -18.44
C ALA A 485 -0.42 4.52 -17.11
N PHE A 486 0.81 4.04 -16.99
CA PHE A 486 1.73 4.54 -15.98
C PHE A 486 3.04 4.98 -16.65
N TRP A 487 3.60 6.07 -16.15
CA TRP A 487 4.82 6.68 -16.66
C TRP A 487 5.87 6.62 -15.57
N ILE A 488 7.08 6.19 -15.94
CA ILE A 488 8.24 6.18 -15.06
C ILE A 488 9.12 7.37 -15.41
N TRP A 489 9.44 8.16 -14.40
CA TRP A 489 10.24 9.38 -14.46
C TRP A 489 11.54 9.15 -13.71
N SER A 490 12.60 9.85 -14.10
CA SER A 490 13.76 10.04 -13.21
C SER A 490 13.40 10.98 -12.07
N PHE A 491 14.19 10.99 -11.00
CA PHE A 491 14.06 11.96 -9.90
C PHE A 491 14.13 13.43 -10.37
N GLN A 492 14.74 13.69 -11.53
CA GLN A 492 14.82 15.01 -12.18
C GLN A 492 13.56 15.36 -12.98
N GLY A 493 12.59 14.45 -13.09
CA GLY A 493 11.38 14.64 -13.90
C GLY A 493 11.55 14.36 -15.38
N ARG A 494 12.60 13.64 -15.82
CA ARG A 494 12.70 13.19 -17.22
C ARG A 494 11.88 11.91 -17.40
N ILE A 495 11.06 11.85 -18.44
CA ILE A 495 10.31 10.64 -18.78
C ILE A 495 11.30 9.57 -19.25
N LEU A 496 11.32 8.44 -18.56
CA LEU A 496 12.12 7.28 -18.94
C LEU A 496 11.28 6.29 -19.74
N ARG A 497 10.03 6.05 -19.30
CA ARG A 497 9.13 5.08 -19.93
C ARG A 497 7.68 5.55 -19.83
N LYS A 498 6.92 5.33 -20.91
CA LYS A 498 5.46 5.42 -20.94
C LYS A 498 4.90 4.03 -21.23
N CYS A 499 4.16 3.47 -20.28
CA CYS A 499 3.63 2.13 -20.37
C CYS A 499 2.11 2.20 -20.44
N ASN A 500 1.57 2.08 -21.64
CA ASN A 500 0.13 1.98 -21.87
C ASN A 500 -0.27 0.52 -21.66
N LEU A 501 -1.18 0.28 -20.71
CA LEU A 501 -1.70 -1.06 -20.43
C LEU A 501 -3.22 -0.99 -20.47
N GLU A 502 -3.82 -2.02 -21.08
CA GLU A 502 -5.28 -2.12 -21.15
C GLU A 502 -5.88 -2.11 -19.74
N ARG A 503 -6.77 -1.15 -19.46
CA ARG A 503 -7.47 -1.02 -18.17
C ARG A 503 -6.51 -1.14 -16.98
N PHE A 504 -5.39 -0.40 -17.01
CA PHE A 504 -4.42 -0.33 -15.91
C PHE A 504 -5.10 0.08 -14.59
N CYS A 505 -4.90 -0.67 -13.51
CA CYS A 505 -5.60 -0.46 -12.24
C CYS A 505 -4.70 0.13 -11.16
N GLN A 506 -3.54 -0.49 -10.91
CA GLN A 506 -2.67 -0.13 -9.80
C GLN A 506 -1.23 -0.51 -10.11
N LEU A 507 -0.30 0.32 -9.62
CA LEU A 507 1.12 0.00 -9.54
C LEU A 507 1.57 0.21 -8.11
N GLN A 508 2.43 -0.68 -7.60
CA GLN A 508 3.10 -0.53 -6.31
C GLN A 508 4.56 -0.95 -6.44
N TRP A 509 5.47 -0.10 -5.98
CA TRP A 509 6.87 -0.50 -5.82
C TRP A 509 7.00 -1.55 -4.72
N ARG A 510 7.86 -2.56 -4.94
CA ARG A 510 8.23 -3.52 -3.90
C ARG A 510 9.04 -2.79 -2.82
N PRO A 511 8.57 -2.71 -1.56
CA PRO A 511 9.29 -2.00 -0.51
C PRO A 511 10.66 -2.60 -0.26
N ARG A 512 11.62 -1.74 0.12
CA ARG A 512 12.95 -2.18 0.54
C ARG A 512 13.12 -2.10 2.05
N PRO A 513 13.63 -3.17 2.71
CA PRO A 513 14.01 -3.07 4.11
C PRO A 513 15.17 -2.08 4.29
N PRO A 514 15.35 -1.54 5.51
CA PRO A 514 16.50 -0.70 5.83
C PRO A 514 17.83 -1.35 5.44
N SER A 515 18.73 -0.55 4.88
CA SER A 515 20.06 -1.00 4.47
C SER A 515 20.88 -1.45 5.68
N LEU A 516 21.63 -2.54 5.52
CA LEU A 516 22.58 -3.04 6.54
C LEU A 516 23.95 -2.34 6.47
N ILE A 517 24.10 -1.34 5.60
CA ILE A 517 25.36 -0.61 5.42
C ILE A 517 25.62 0.27 6.65
N THR A 518 26.83 0.18 7.20
CA THR A 518 27.28 1.01 8.32
C THR A 518 27.54 2.45 7.88
N GLU A 519 27.46 3.39 8.81
CA GLU A 519 27.76 4.81 8.54
C GLU A 519 29.19 5.03 8.02
N GLU A 520 30.15 4.24 8.50
CA GLU A 520 31.54 4.29 8.06
C GLU A 520 31.67 3.94 6.57
N LYS A 521 31.00 2.87 6.13
CA LYS A 521 31.00 2.45 4.74
C LYS A 521 30.25 3.46 3.85
N LEU A 522 29.18 4.09 4.35
CA LEU A 522 28.52 5.19 3.64
C LEU A 522 29.46 6.39 3.46
N LYS A 523 30.26 6.75 4.47
CA LYS A 523 31.26 7.82 4.36
C LYS A 523 32.35 7.46 3.34
N GLU A 524 32.81 6.21 3.34
CA GLU A 524 33.78 5.71 2.36
C GLU A 524 33.23 5.76 0.92
N ILE A 525 31.99 5.30 0.70
CA ILE A 525 31.32 5.34 -0.60
C ILE A 525 31.22 6.78 -1.10
N ARG A 526 30.82 7.73 -0.24
CA ARG A 526 30.75 9.16 -0.58
C ARG A 526 32.12 9.73 -0.95
N LYS A 527 33.18 9.34 -0.24
CA LYS A 527 34.56 9.76 -0.55
C LYS A 527 35.03 9.25 -1.91
N ASN A 528 34.67 8.01 -2.25
CA ASN A 528 35.08 7.34 -3.49
C ASN A 528 34.02 7.45 -4.61
N PHE A 529 33.07 8.37 -4.51
CA PHE A 529 31.92 8.47 -5.42
C PHE A 529 32.31 8.57 -6.89
N LYS A 530 33.34 9.38 -7.24
CA LYS A 530 33.81 9.55 -8.62
C LYS A 530 34.23 8.23 -9.27
N LYS A 531 34.97 7.39 -8.53
CA LYS A 531 35.42 6.07 -9.00
C LYS A 531 34.23 5.16 -9.31
N TYR A 532 33.21 5.16 -8.44
CA TYR A 532 32.01 4.36 -8.67
C TYR A 532 31.19 4.91 -9.83
N SER A 533 31.07 6.24 -9.96
CA SER A 533 30.38 6.90 -11.08
C SER A 533 30.96 6.45 -12.42
N GLU A 534 32.28 6.52 -12.59
CA GLU A 534 32.95 6.11 -13.82
C GLU A 534 32.69 4.62 -14.16
N GLN A 535 32.68 3.75 -13.15
CA GLN A 535 32.36 2.32 -13.33
C GLN A 535 30.91 2.10 -13.78
N PHE A 536 29.96 2.81 -13.18
CA PHE A 536 28.54 2.70 -13.55
C PHE A 536 28.29 3.31 -14.94
N ASP A 537 28.90 4.46 -15.26
CA ASP A 537 28.76 5.11 -16.56
C ASP A 537 29.29 4.21 -17.70
N LEU A 538 30.41 3.50 -17.47
CA LEU A 538 30.93 2.52 -18.42
C LEU A 538 29.97 1.33 -18.60
N LYS A 539 29.38 0.83 -17.52
CA LYS A 539 28.42 -0.29 -17.56
C LYS A 539 27.13 0.10 -18.28
N ASP A 540 26.61 1.29 -18.00
CA ASP A 540 25.39 1.83 -18.62
C ASP A 540 25.59 2.05 -20.12
N LYS A 541 26.72 2.63 -20.54
CA LYS A 541 27.08 2.76 -21.96
C LYS A 541 27.14 1.41 -22.66
N ALA A 542 27.81 0.42 -22.06
CA ALA A 542 27.90 -0.92 -22.63
C ALA A 542 26.53 -1.60 -22.77
N SER A 543 25.64 -1.43 -21.76
CA SER A 543 24.28 -1.96 -21.78
C SER A 543 23.43 -1.33 -22.89
N LEU A 544 23.49 0.00 -23.04
CA LEU A 544 22.79 0.74 -24.09
C LEU A 544 23.26 0.31 -25.49
N THR A 545 24.57 0.16 -25.70
CA THR A 545 25.10 -0.31 -26.99
C THR A 545 24.63 -1.73 -27.32
N LYS A 546 24.61 -2.63 -26.33
CA LYS A 546 24.12 -4.01 -26.52
C LYS A 546 22.64 -4.03 -26.89
N ALA A 547 21.82 -3.27 -26.16
CA ALA A 547 20.38 -3.24 -26.42
C ALA A 547 20.06 -2.60 -27.78
N SER A 548 20.75 -1.53 -28.17
CA SER A 548 20.61 -0.94 -29.50
C SER A 548 20.94 -1.94 -30.61
N LYS A 549 21.97 -2.78 -30.41
CA LYS A 549 22.33 -3.83 -31.37
C LYS A 549 21.23 -4.89 -31.49
N GLU A 550 20.70 -5.38 -30.37
CA GLU A 550 19.62 -6.39 -30.37
C GLU A 550 18.33 -5.85 -31.03
N VAL A 551 17.96 -4.59 -30.75
CA VAL A 551 16.81 -3.93 -31.39
C VAL A 551 17.03 -3.77 -32.89
N MET A 552 18.23 -3.33 -33.30
CA MET A 552 18.56 -3.22 -34.74
C MET A 552 18.53 -4.58 -35.44
N GLU A 553 19.01 -5.64 -34.79
CA GLU A 553 18.98 -6.99 -35.35
C GLU A 553 17.55 -7.53 -35.48
N LYS A 554 16.69 -7.29 -34.47
CA LYS A 554 15.26 -7.64 -34.55
C LYS A 554 14.55 -6.87 -35.66
N ARG A 555 14.80 -5.55 -35.79
CA ARG A 555 14.25 -4.72 -36.88
C ARG A 555 14.73 -5.20 -38.25
N LYS A 556 16.01 -5.54 -38.36
CA LYS A 556 16.60 -6.11 -39.58
C LYS A 556 15.90 -7.42 -39.96
N ARG A 557 15.70 -8.33 -39.00
CA ARG A 557 14.98 -9.59 -39.23
C ARG A 557 13.53 -9.36 -39.68
N MET A 558 12.79 -8.47 -39.03
CA MET A 558 11.42 -8.14 -39.44
C MET A 558 11.36 -7.54 -40.85
N LEU A 559 12.34 -6.71 -41.21
CA LEU A 559 12.45 -6.15 -42.56
C LEU A 559 12.77 -7.23 -43.59
N GLU A 560 13.65 -8.17 -43.26
CA GLU A 560 13.97 -9.33 -44.11
C GLU A 560 12.74 -10.23 -44.30
N ASP A 561 12.00 -10.53 -43.23
CA ASP A 561 10.76 -11.31 -43.28
C ASP A 561 9.68 -10.59 -44.12
N PHE A 562 9.56 -9.27 -43.99
CA PHE A 562 8.64 -8.46 -44.78
C PHE A 562 9.03 -8.43 -46.27
N ARG A 563 10.31 -8.27 -46.59
CA ARG A 563 10.82 -8.34 -47.97
C ARG A 563 10.58 -9.72 -48.57
N ALA A 564 10.87 -10.79 -47.83
CA ALA A 564 10.61 -12.16 -48.28
C ALA A 564 9.10 -12.40 -48.53
N LEU A 565 8.23 -11.82 -47.69
CA LEU A 565 6.79 -11.85 -47.91
C LEU A 565 6.39 -11.09 -49.18
N GLN A 566 6.94 -9.89 -49.37
CA GLN A 566 6.70 -9.06 -50.55
C GLN A 566 7.14 -9.78 -51.81
N ASP A 567 8.36 -10.30 -51.86
CA ASP A 567 8.90 -11.05 -53.00
C ASP A 567 8.03 -12.28 -53.33
N ARG A 568 7.62 -13.04 -52.31
CA ARG A 568 6.71 -14.18 -52.48
C ARG A 568 5.36 -13.75 -53.06
N LYS A 569 4.79 -12.66 -52.54
CA LYS A 569 3.48 -12.16 -52.99
C LYS A 569 3.55 -11.54 -54.38
N THR A 570 4.64 -10.85 -54.71
CA THR A 570 4.92 -10.35 -56.06
C THR A 570 5.09 -11.51 -57.04
N ALA A 571 5.81 -12.57 -56.68
CA ALA A 571 5.95 -13.76 -57.51
C ALA A 571 4.60 -14.48 -57.73
N GLU A 572 3.80 -14.64 -56.67
CA GLU A 572 2.45 -15.18 -56.74
C GLU A 572 1.56 -14.32 -57.66
N TYR A 573 1.61 -12.99 -57.49
CA TYR A 573 0.90 -12.03 -58.32
C TYR A 573 1.31 -12.17 -59.79
N HIS A 574 2.61 -12.20 -60.12
CA HIS A 574 3.05 -12.39 -61.50
C HIS A 574 2.64 -13.74 -62.08
N SER A 575 2.70 -14.82 -61.28
CA SER A 575 2.28 -16.16 -61.74
C SER A 575 0.79 -16.24 -62.09
N MET A 576 -0.04 -15.45 -61.41
CA MET A 576 -1.48 -15.37 -61.64
C MET A 576 -1.88 -14.40 -62.76
N ARG A 577 -0.91 -13.75 -63.43
CA ARG A 577 -1.18 -12.75 -64.49
C ARG A 577 -2.02 -13.33 -65.62
N GLU A 578 -1.69 -14.53 -66.11
CA GLU A 578 -2.44 -15.17 -67.19
C GLU A 578 -3.90 -15.45 -66.81
N ILE A 579 -4.13 -15.89 -65.58
CA ILE A 579 -5.48 -16.14 -65.05
C ILE A 579 -6.25 -14.82 -64.91
N ARG A 580 -5.61 -13.76 -64.37
CA ARG A 580 -6.23 -12.43 -64.26
C ARG A 580 -6.60 -11.87 -65.63
N MET A 581 -5.73 -12.02 -66.62
CA MET A 581 -5.96 -11.57 -67.99
C MET A 581 -7.12 -12.32 -68.64
N GLN A 582 -7.24 -13.65 -68.42
CA GLN A 582 -8.38 -14.44 -68.89
C GLN A 582 -9.71 -14.05 -68.22
N LEU A 583 -9.69 -13.73 -66.92
CA LEU A 583 -10.87 -13.30 -66.18
C LEU A 583 -11.31 -11.86 -66.50
N ARG A 584 -10.46 -11.08 -67.19
CA ARG A 584 -10.69 -9.68 -67.59
C ARG A 584 -10.83 -9.54 -69.11
N ASP A 585 -11.30 -10.58 -69.80
CA ASP A 585 -11.52 -10.59 -71.25
C ASP A 585 -10.30 -10.15 -72.09
N GLY A 586 -9.09 -10.46 -71.61
CA GLY A 586 -7.83 -10.17 -72.30
C GLY A 586 -7.27 -8.76 -72.09
N ILE A 587 -7.88 -7.95 -71.22
CA ILE A 587 -7.39 -6.61 -70.89
C ILE A 587 -6.38 -6.71 -69.75
N ASP A 588 -5.13 -6.33 -70.03
CA ASP A 588 -4.08 -6.23 -69.02
C ASP A 588 -4.22 -4.89 -68.29
N THR A 589 -4.66 -4.94 -67.04
CA THR A 589 -4.78 -3.77 -66.16
C THR A 589 -3.65 -3.66 -65.15
N ASP A 590 -2.59 -4.49 -65.28
CA ASP A 590 -1.44 -4.47 -64.38
C ASP A 590 -0.36 -3.47 -64.85
N GLU A 591 -0.48 -2.91 -66.06
CA GLU A 591 0.32 -1.81 -66.58
C GLU A 591 -0.38 -0.47 -66.34
N LEU A 592 0.32 0.51 -65.77
CA LEU A 592 -0.21 1.84 -65.44
C LEU A 592 -0.80 2.60 -66.64
N ASP A 593 -0.48 2.18 -67.87
CA ASP A 593 -0.95 2.80 -69.11
C ASP A 593 -2.32 2.30 -69.60
N SER A 594 -2.95 1.34 -68.90
CA SER A 594 -4.18 0.70 -69.39
C SER A 594 -5.48 1.48 -69.12
N ASN A 595 -5.47 2.49 -68.23
CA ASN A 595 -6.66 3.28 -67.85
C ASN A 595 -6.30 4.77 -67.64
N LEU A 596 -6.03 5.49 -68.73
CA LEU A 596 -5.79 6.94 -68.71
C LEU A 596 -7.04 7.78 -68.33
N GLU A 597 -8.25 7.21 -68.37
CA GLU A 597 -9.50 7.95 -68.08
C GLU A 597 -9.85 8.02 -66.57
N ASP A 598 -9.24 7.20 -65.71
CA ASP A 598 -9.54 7.10 -64.27
C ASP A 598 -8.36 7.55 -63.36
N LEU A 599 -7.37 8.26 -63.92
CA LEU A 599 -6.21 8.74 -63.14
C LEU A 599 -6.57 10.03 -62.36
N GLU A 600 -6.97 9.88 -61.09
CA GLU A 600 -6.90 10.99 -60.12
C GLU A 600 -5.49 11.04 -59.51
N GLU A 601 -4.67 12.00 -59.94
CA GLU A 601 -3.38 12.30 -59.28
C GLU A 601 -3.64 12.92 -57.90
N GLU A 602 -3.57 12.11 -56.85
CA GLU A 602 -3.56 12.59 -55.47
C GLU A 602 -2.11 12.92 -55.06
N VAL A 603 -1.74 14.20 -55.13
CA VAL A 603 -0.43 14.68 -54.66
C VAL A 603 -0.43 14.71 -53.13
N VAL A 604 0.21 13.72 -52.51
CA VAL A 604 0.43 13.69 -51.05
C VAL A 604 1.83 14.24 -50.74
N GLU A 605 1.89 15.49 -50.27
CA GLU A 605 3.14 16.10 -49.79
C GLU A 605 3.52 15.58 -48.40
N PHE A 606 4.66 14.90 -48.28
CA PHE A 606 5.27 14.55 -47.01
C PHE A 606 6.40 15.53 -46.67
N LEU A 607 6.24 16.28 -45.58
CA LEU A 607 7.34 17.05 -44.98
C LEU A 607 8.31 16.09 -44.28
N ILE A 608 9.39 15.71 -44.97
CA ILE A 608 10.49 14.95 -44.39
C ILE A 608 11.39 15.93 -43.62
N LYS A 609 11.45 15.77 -42.29
CA LYS A 609 12.42 16.50 -41.46
C LYS A 609 13.76 15.78 -41.55
N GLU A 610 14.68 16.30 -42.36
CA GLU A 610 16.09 15.89 -42.32
C GLU A 610 16.77 16.53 -41.09
N GLU A 611 17.27 15.70 -40.17
CA GLU A 611 18.23 16.12 -39.15
C GLU A 611 19.62 15.68 -39.61
N GLU A 612 20.40 16.62 -40.15
CA GLU A 612 21.83 16.42 -40.37
C GLU A 612 22.56 16.45 -39.02
N VAL A 613 23.11 15.31 -38.61
CA VAL A 613 24.04 15.23 -37.49
C VAL A 613 25.44 15.49 -38.05
N ALA A 614 25.94 16.72 -37.89
CA ALA A 614 27.33 17.05 -38.18
C ALA A 614 28.24 16.27 -37.22
N GLN A 615 28.99 15.32 -37.77
CA GLN A 615 30.02 14.59 -37.04
C GLN A 615 31.28 15.46 -37.06
N ASP A 616 31.50 16.20 -35.98
CA ASP A 616 32.67 17.07 -35.82
C ASP A 616 33.93 16.19 -35.74
N SER A 617 34.61 16.01 -36.88
CA SER A 617 35.95 15.45 -36.95
C SER A 617 36.92 16.53 -36.53
N GLY A 618 37.36 16.48 -35.27
CA GLY A 618 38.44 17.31 -34.79
C GLY A 618 39.71 17.07 -35.60
N ASP A 619 40.10 18.10 -36.35
CA ASP A 619 41.44 18.20 -36.91
C ASP A 619 42.39 18.71 -35.83
N ALA A 620 43.47 17.95 -35.68
CA ALA A 620 44.67 18.36 -34.97
C ALA A 620 45.46 19.34 -35.84
N ASP A 621 45.73 20.53 -35.30
CA ASP A 621 47.03 21.20 -35.32
C ASP A 621 47.07 22.29 -34.23
#